data_AF-A0A290S1W0-F1
#
_entry.id   AF-A0A290S1W0-F1
#
_cell.length_a   1.000
_cell.length_b   1.000
_cell.length_c   1.000
_cell.angle_alpha   90.00
_cell.angle_beta   90.00
_cell.angle_gamma   90.00
#
_symmetry.space_group_name_H-M   'P 1'
#
loop_
_entity.id
_entity.type
_entity.pdbx_description
1 polymer ?
#
loop_
_entity_poly.entity_id
_entity_poly.type
_entity_poly.pdbx_seq_one_letter_code
_entity_poly.pdbx_strand_id
1 'polypeptide(L)'
;MTYVVFFALLLLITLLYSYLKIESNRKKAIEARKKLFNERVSHVNTRLKAKLNDLLDAKIIRPKYVPRIQAIVNNFFVVQSHTDENLQQLEDTADLLINTLSNELIKINQTNIIQPLIDNIQYFVSELPQQGILYNKSFYINTLPPLIALLKTEESIQPTDIVDDQIDASSQTSDTQFTQDVSVA
;
A
#
# COMPACT_ATOMS: atom_id res chain seq x y z
N MET A 1 21.40 -24.54 -64.39
CA MET A 1 20.06 -23.97 -64.15
C MET A 1 19.31 -24.68 -63.02
N THR A 2 19.18 -26.00 -63.03
CA THR A 2 18.54 -26.80 -61.95
C THR A 2 19.15 -26.61 -60.56
N TYR A 3 20.48 -26.56 -60.43
CA TYR A 3 21.14 -26.33 -59.14
C TYR A 3 20.81 -24.97 -58.50
N VAL A 4 20.68 -23.92 -59.33
CA VAL A 4 20.33 -22.57 -58.89
C VAL A 4 18.89 -22.55 -58.36
N VAL A 5 17.97 -23.22 -59.05
CA VAL A 5 16.57 -23.36 -58.62
C VAL A 5 16.47 -24.14 -57.31
N PHE A 6 17.21 -25.24 -57.18
CA PHE A 6 17.22 -26.04 -55.95
C PHE A 6 17.77 -25.25 -54.75
N PHE A 7 18.86 -24.52 -54.96
CA PHE A 7 19.44 -23.66 -53.91
C PHE A 7 18.48 -22.52 -53.52
N ALA A 8 17.83 -21.88 -54.49
CA ALA A 8 16.83 -20.85 -54.23
C ALA A 8 15.62 -21.39 -53.44
N LEU A 9 15.16 -22.60 -53.76
CA LEU A 9 14.05 -23.26 -53.07
C LEU A 9 14.44 -23.60 -51.61
N LEU A 10 15.64 -24.13 -51.40
CA LEU A 10 16.18 -24.33 -50.04
C LEU A 10 16.25 -23.03 -49.26
N LEU A 11 16.76 -21.95 -49.87
CA LEU A 11 16.84 -20.64 -49.25
C LEU A 11 15.45 -20.12 -48.84
N LEU A 12 14.46 -20.29 -49.71
CA LEU A 12 13.08 -19.88 -49.44
C LEU A 12 12.46 -20.68 -48.28
N ILE A 13 12.69 -21.99 -48.24
CA ILE A 13 12.24 -22.83 -47.10
C ILE A 13 12.92 -22.40 -45.80
N THR A 14 14.23 -22.17 -45.82
CA THR A 14 14.97 -21.72 -44.63
C THR A 14 14.48 -20.34 -44.15
N LEU A 15 14.23 -19.42 -45.08
CA LEU A 15 13.70 -18.09 -44.76
C LEU A 15 12.30 -18.20 -44.14
N LEU A 16 11.42 -19.02 -44.73
CA LEU A 16 10.07 -19.25 -44.24
C LEU A 16 10.07 -19.87 -42.84
N TYR A 17 10.91 -20.88 -42.61
CA TYR A 17 11.06 -21.50 -41.30
C TYR A 17 11.54 -20.51 -40.23
N SER A 18 12.55 -19.69 -40.56
CA SER A 18 13.06 -18.64 -39.66
C SER A 18 11.97 -17.61 -39.33
N TYR A 19 11.23 -17.15 -40.34
CA TYR A 19 10.11 -16.22 -40.16
C TYR A 19 9.03 -16.79 -39.23
N LEU A 20 8.60 -18.04 -39.45
CA LEU A 20 7.59 -18.69 -38.60
C LEU A 20 8.06 -18.83 -37.14
N LYS A 21 9.35 -19.13 -36.93
CA LYS A 21 9.93 -19.22 -35.58
C LYS A 21 9.95 -17.87 -34.88
N ILE A 22 10.34 -16.80 -35.59
CA ILE A 22 10.32 -15.43 -35.06
C ILE A 22 8.90 -15.02 -34.66
N GLU A 23 7.92 -15.28 -35.53
CA GLU A 23 6.53 -14.88 -35.31
C GLU A 23 5.91 -15.67 -34.14
N SER A 24 6.20 -16.97 -34.06
CA SER A 24 5.79 -17.81 -32.92
C SER A 24 6.39 -17.30 -31.61
N ASN A 25 7.69 -16.98 -31.59
CA ASN A 25 8.34 -16.42 -30.41
C ASN A 25 7.76 -15.05 -30.01
N ARG A 26 7.43 -14.19 -30.98
CA ARG A 26 6.78 -12.90 -30.72
C ARG A 26 5.43 -13.09 -30.04
N LYS A 27 4.59 -14.01 -30.56
CA LYS A 27 3.29 -14.33 -29.96
C LYS A 27 3.44 -14.87 -28.54
N LYS A 28 4.36 -15.83 -28.33
CA LYS A 28 4.66 -16.37 -27.00
C LYS A 28 5.11 -15.29 -26.01
N ALA A 29 5.96 -14.36 -26.45
CA ALA A 29 6.42 -13.25 -25.61
C ALA A 29 5.27 -12.31 -25.22
N ILE A 30 4.35 -12.01 -26.14
CA ILE A 30 3.18 -11.18 -25.85
C ILE A 30 2.23 -11.89 -24.87
N GLU A 31 1.97 -13.18 -25.08
CA GLU A 31 1.13 -13.99 -24.18
C GLU A 31 1.74 -14.09 -22.77
N ALA A 32 3.05 -14.32 -22.67
CA ALA A 32 3.76 -14.37 -21.40
C ALA A 32 3.66 -13.03 -20.65
N ARG A 33 3.81 -11.90 -21.34
CA ARG A 33 3.65 -10.56 -20.76
C ARG A 33 2.22 -10.33 -20.25
N LYS A 34 1.21 -10.67 -21.04
CA LYS A 34 -0.20 -10.57 -20.63
C LYS A 34 -0.50 -11.45 -19.42
N LYS A 35 0.05 -12.67 -19.40
CA LYS A 35 -0.11 -13.59 -18.27
C LYS A 35 0.49 -13.00 -17.00
N LEU A 36 1.74 -12.51 -17.07
CA LEU A 36 2.42 -11.89 -15.94
C LEU A 36 1.68 -10.64 -15.43
N PHE A 37 1.18 -9.81 -16.34
CA PHE A 37 0.36 -8.65 -15.99
C PHE A 37 -0.90 -9.07 -15.21
N ASN A 38 -1.67 -10.04 -15.74
CA ASN A 38 -2.89 -10.52 -15.08
C ASN A 38 -2.60 -11.18 -13.74
N GLU A 39 -1.49 -11.91 -13.64
CA GLU A 39 -1.04 -12.54 -12.40
C GLU A 39 -0.74 -11.48 -11.33
N ARG A 40 -0.02 -10.42 -11.68
CA ARG A 40 0.26 -9.28 -10.78
C ARG A 40 -1.02 -8.60 -10.32
N VAL A 41 -1.95 -8.28 -11.23
CA VAL A 41 -3.26 -7.70 -10.87
C VAL A 41 -4.03 -8.60 -9.91
N SER A 42 -4.07 -9.91 -10.20
CA SER A 42 -4.73 -10.90 -9.34
C SER A 42 -4.10 -10.98 -7.95
N HIS A 43 -2.76 -10.91 -7.89
CA HIS A 43 -2.01 -10.92 -6.64
C HIS A 43 -2.35 -9.70 -5.77
N VAL A 44 -2.40 -8.50 -6.34
CA VAL A 44 -2.83 -7.29 -5.63
C VAL A 44 -4.24 -7.44 -5.08
N ASN A 45 -5.18 -7.91 -5.91
CA ASN A 45 -6.57 -8.10 -5.49
C ASN A 45 -6.68 -9.11 -4.33
N THR A 46 -5.93 -10.22 -4.42
CA THR A 46 -5.91 -11.26 -3.40
C THR A 46 -5.36 -10.73 -2.07
N ARG A 47 -4.25 -9.96 -2.10
CA ARG A 47 -3.66 -9.35 -0.90
C ARG A 47 -4.61 -8.36 -0.22
N LEU A 48 -5.26 -7.49 -1.00
CA LEU A 48 -6.24 -6.55 -0.46
C LEU A 48 -7.44 -7.31 0.14
N LYS A 49 -7.97 -8.31 -0.55
CA LYS A 49 -9.08 -9.12 -0.06
C LYS A 49 -8.75 -9.84 1.24
N ALA A 50 -7.56 -10.45 1.34
CA ALA A 50 -7.12 -11.10 2.57
C ALA A 50 -7.11 -10.10 3.74
N LYS A 51 -6.55 -8.91 3.53
CA LYS A 51 -6.50 -7.86 4.58
C LYS A 51 -7.87 -7.34 4.98
N LEU A 52 -8.79 -7.19 4.02
CA LEU A 52 -10.17 -6.83 4.35
C LEU A 52 -10.88 -7.93 5.14
N ASN A 53 -10.60 -9.20 4.87
CA ASN A 53 -11.12 -10.29 5.68
C ASN A 53 -10.55 -10.26 7.10
N ASP A 54 -9.24 -10.01 7.27
CA ASP A 54 -8.63 -9.84 8.61
C ASP A 54 -9.36 -8.76 9.43
N LEU A 55 -9.66 -7.61 8.80
CA LEU A 55 -10.40 -6.52 9.44
C LEU A 55 -11.87 -6.85 9.72
N LEU A 56 -12.48 -7.70 8.88
CA LEU A 56 -13.85 -8.17 9.05
C LEU A 56 -13.94 -9.12 10.24
N ASP A 57 -13.00 -10.05 10.36
CA ASP A 57 -12.91 -11.01 11.46
C ASP A 57 -12.61 -10.30 12.79
N ALA A 58 -11.80 -9.24 12.76
CA ALA A 58 -11.57 -8.34 13.88
C ALA A 58 -12.78 -7.44 14.23
N LYS A 59 -13.90 -7.53 13.49
CA LYS A 59 -15.12 -6.72 13.64
C LYS A 59 -14.89 -5.20 13.52
N ILE A 60 -13.80 -4.78 12.89
CA ILE A 60 -13.49 -3.36 12.62
C ILE A 60 -14.34 -2.84 11.47
N ILE A 61 -14.52 -3.65 10.41
CA ILE A 61 -15.31 -3.26 9.25
C ILE A 61 -16.58 -4.09 9.12
N ARG A 62 -17.61 -3.49 8.51
CA ARG A 62 -18.86 -4.19 8.20
C ARG A 62 -18.73 -4.91 6.85
N PRO A 63 -19.41 -6.06 6.64
CA PRO A 63 -19.37 -6.79 5.37
C PRO A 63 -19.71 -5.93 4.14
N LYS A 64 -20.62 -4.96 4.30
CA LYS A 64 -21.02 -4.02 3.24
C LYS A 64 -19.89 -3.12 2.73
N TYR A 65 -18.82 -2.92 3.50
CA TYR A 65 -17.70 -2.05 3.14
C TYR A 65 -16.63 -2.78 2.33
N VAL A 66 -16.52 -4.11 2.47
CA VAL A 66 -15.57 -4.95 1.72
C VAL A 66 -15.68 -4.75 0.20
N PRO A 67 -16.85 -4.91 -0.45
CA PRO A 67 -16.96 -4.74 -1.89
C PRO A 67 -16.69 -3.29 -2.33
N ARG A 68 -16.94 -2.29 -1.45
CA ARG A 68 -16.64 -0.89 -1.75
C ARG A 68 -15.15 -0.62 -1.78
N ILE A 69 -14.39 -1.15 -0.81
CA ILE A 69 -12.93 -0.98 -0.79
C ILE A 69 -12.30 -1.78 -1.93
N GLN A 70 -12.80 -2.98 -2.24
CA GLN A 70 -12.34 -3.77 -3.38
C GLN A 70 -12.60 -3.10 -4.74
N ALA A 71 -13.61 -2.22 -4.84
CA ALA A 71 -13.89 -1.47 -6.05
C ALA A 71 -12.70 -0.60 -6.50
N ILE A 72 -11.84 -0.18 -5.56
CA ILE A 72 -10.60 0.56 -5.85
C ILE A 72 -9.67 -0.25 -6.77
N VAL A 73 -9.53 -1.56 -6.53
CA VAL A 73 -8.67 -2.40 -7.39
C VAL A 73 -9.45 -2.86 -8.63
N ASN A 74 -10.71 -3.25 -8.47
CA ASN A 74 -11.50 -3.83 -9.54
C ASN A 74 -11.82 -2.84 -10.68
N ASN A 75 -12.03 -1.55 -10.37
CA ASN A 75 -12.36 -0.54 -11.37
C ASN A 75 -11.14 0.14 -12.00
N PHE A 76 -9.92 -0.10 -11.49
CA PHE A 76 -8.71 0.60 -11.93
C PHE A 76 -8.49 0.45 -13.44
N PHE A 77 -8.43 -0.79 -13.95
CA PHE A 77 -8.21 -1.08 -15.38
C PHE A 77 -9.48 -1.04 -16.23
N VAL A 78 -10.64 -0.74 -15.63
CA VAL A 78 -11.86 -0.45 -16.38
C VAL A 78 -11.77 0.96 -17.00
N VAL A 79 -11.16 1.90 -16.27
CA VAL A 79 -11.06 3.31 -16.68
C VAL A 79 -9.65 3.67 -17.17
N GLN A 80 -8.63 2.90 -16.75
CA GLN A 80 -7.23 3.16 -17.12
C GLN A 80 -6.70 2.15 -18.14
N SER A 81 -5.68 2.57 -18.90
CA SER A 81 -5.01 1.70 -19.87
C SER A 81 -4.16 0.63 -19.18
N HIS A 82 -4.04 -0.53 -19.83
CA HIS A 82 -3.26 -1.67 -19.34
C HIS A 82 -1.77 -1.46 -19.68
N THR A 83 -1.08 -0.64 -18.87
CA THR A 83 0.36 -0.37 -18.98
C THR A 83 1.08 -0.82 -17.71
N ASP A 84 2.37 -1.14 -17.84
CA ASP A 84 3.19 -1.54 -16.68
C ASP A 84 3.31 -0.41 -15.64
N GLU A 85 3.32 0.85 -16.08
CA GLU A 85 3.34 2.02 -15.20
C GLU A 85 2.05 2.13 -14.37
N ASN A 86 0.89 1.95 -15.00
CA ASN A 86 -0.39 1.98 -14.29
C ASN A 86 -0.53 0.77 -13.35
N LEU A 87 0.02 -0.39 -13.73
CA LEU A 87 0.09 -1.55 -12.84
C LEU A 87 0.96 -1.28 -11.62
N GLN A 88 2.12 -0.65 -11.80
CA GLN A 88 2.96 -0.24 -10.69
C GLN A 88 2.22 0.73 -9.77
N GLN A 89 1.53 1.73 -10.34
CA GLN A 89 0.73 2.67 -9.55
C GLN A 89 -0.36 1.97 -8.73
N LEU A 90 -1.04 0.97 -9.31
CA LEU A 90 -2.04 0.17 -8.60
C LEU A 90 -1.39 -0.61 -7.45
N GLU A 91 -0.24 -1.24 -7.68
CA GLU A 91 0.53 -1.95 -6.65
C GLU A 91 0.92 -1.01 -5.51
N ASP A 92 1.54 0.13 -5.81
CA ASP A 92 1.98 1.11 -4.82
C ASP A 92 0.82 1.65 -4.00
N THR A 93 -0.31 1.93 -4.65
CA THR A 93 -1.53 2.43 -4.00
C THR A 93 -2.17 1.37 -3.10
N ALA A 94 -2.24 0.13 -3.57
CA ALA A 94 -2.77 -0.98 -2.79
C ALA A 94 -1.86 -1.30 -1.60
N ASP A 95 -0.54 -1.25 -1.79
CA ASP A 95 0.45 -1.43 -0.73
C ASP A 95 0.34 -0.32 0.32
N LEU A 96 0.18 0.93 -0.09
CA LEU A 96 -0.04 2.05 0.82
C LEU A 96 -1.31 1.83 1.68
N LEU A 97 -2.41 1.42 1.05
CA LEU A 97 -3.67 1.11 1.75
C LEU A 97 -3.50 -0.07 2.72
N ILE A 98 -2.94 -1.18 2.24
CA ILE A 98 -2.73 -2.40 3.03
C ILE A 98 -1.82 -2.12 4.23
N ASN A 99 -0.71 -1.42 4.02
CA ASN A 99 0.25 -1.10 5.08
C ASN A 99 -0.37 -0.16 6.11
N THR A 100 -1.13 0.84 5.65
CA THR A 100 -1.84 1.75 6.57
C THR A 100 -2.84 0.99 7.43
N LEU A 101 -3.69 0.16 6.81
CA LEU A 101 -4.66 -0.66 7.54
C LEU A 101 -3.99 -1.66 8.50
N SER A 102 -2.86 -2.27 8.09
CA SER A 102 -2.12 -3.21 8.92
C SER A 102 -1.51 -2.54 10.14
N ASN A 103 -0.91 -1.34 9.95
CA ASN A 103 -0.33 -0.58 11.03
C ASN A 103 -1.40 -0.12 12.04
N GLU A 104 -2.55 0.34 11.55
CA GLU A 104 -3.66 0.74 12.42
C GLU A 104 -4.27 -0.47 13.17
N LEU A 105 -4.35 -1.64 12.52
CA LEU A 105 -4.76 -2.87 13.19
C LEU A 105 -3.78 -3.26 14.32
N ILE A 106 -2.47 -3.13 14.10
CA ILE A 106 -1.45 -3.38 15.14
C ILE A 106 -1.63 -2.39 16.30
N LYS A 107 -1.83 -1.10 16.01
CA LYS A 107 -2.07 -0.08 17.05
C LYS A 107 -3.33 -0.35 17.87
N ILE A 108 -4.42 -0.82 17.25
CA ILE A 108 -5.64 -1.17 17.99
C ILE A 108 -5.40 -2.36 18.90
N ASN A 109 -4.68 -3.37 18.43
CA ASN A 109 -4.34 -4.51 19.29
C ASN A 109 -3.51 -4.11 20.51
N GLN A 110 -2.75 -3.02 20.44
CA GLN A 110 -1.95 -2.49 21.56
C GLN A 110 -2.74 -1.54 22.47
N THR A 111 -3.53 -0.63 21.89
CA THR A 111 -4.23 0.44 22.63
C THR A 111 -5.63 0.04 23.08
N ASN A 112 -6.23 -0.98 22.45
CA ASN A 112 -7.62 -1.41 22.60
C ASN A 112 -8.66 -0.31 22.27
N ILE A 113 -8.24 0.77 21.61
CA ILE A 113 -9.09 1.89 21.19
C ILE A 113 -9.47 1.69 19.72
N ILE A 114 -10.60 1.04 19.48
CA ILE A 114 -11.06 0.64 18.14
C ILE A 114 -11.93 1.69 17.42
N GLN A 115 -12.67 2.50 18.19
CA GLN A 115 -13.72 3.37 17.65
C GLN A 115 -13.22 4.41 16.62
N PRO A 116 -12.07 5.10 16.83
CA PRO A 116 -11.57 6.07 15.86
C PRO A 116 -11.26 5.46 14.48
N LEU A 117 -10.72 4.24 14.43
CA LEU A 117 -10.48 3.57 13.15
C LEU A 117 -11.79 3.19 12.45
N ILE A 118 -12.80 2.75 13.21
CA ILE A 118 -14.13 2.43 12.65
C ILE A 118 -14.72 3.68 11.98
N ASP A 119 -14.64 4.83 12.65
CA ASP A 119 -15.17 6.09 12.15
C ASP A 119 -14.38 6.58 10.93
N ASN A 120 -13.05 6.49 10.98
CA ASN A 120 -12.18 6.83 9.84
C ASN A 120 -12.42 5.92 8.63
N ILE A 121 -12.59 4.61 8.82
CA ILE A 121 -12.92 3.69 7.72
C ILE A 121 -14.32 3.99 7.18
N GLN A 122 -15.28 4.31 8.05
CA GLN A 122 -16.62 4.69 7.59
C GLN A 122 -16.57 5.96 6.74
N TYR A 123 -15.82 6.97 7.17
CA TYR A 123 -15.57 8.19 6.41
C TYR A 123 -14.89 7.89 5.06
N PHE A 124 -13.81 7.12 5.08
CA PHE A 124 -13.10 6.67 3.89
C PHE A 124 -14.04 6.02 2.88
N VAL A 125 -14.87 5.07 3.32
CA VAL A 125 -15.82 4.36 2.45
C VAL A 125 -16.94 5.26 1.92
N SER A 126 -17.31 6.31 2.65
CA SER A 126 -18.29 7.29 2.19
C SER A 126 -17.75 8.21 1.11
N GLU A 127 -16.46 8.54 1.16
CA GLU A 127 -15.77 9.37 0.16
C GLU A 127 -15.37 8.57 -1.10
N LEU A 128 -15.42 7.23 -1.05
CA LEU A 128 -15.15 6.41 -2.23
C LEU A 128 -16.20 6.65 -3.33
N PRO A 129 -15.78 6.75 -4.60
CA PRO A 129 -16.71 6.95 -5.69
C PRO A 129 -17.72 5.81 -5.80
N GLN A 130 -18.99 6.17 -5.96
CA GLN A 130 -20.07 5.20 -6.10
C GLN A 130 -20.15 4.62 -7.52
N GLN A 131 -19.69 5.38 -8.52
CA GLN A 131 -19.71 5.00 -9.93
C GLN A 131 -18.32 4.55 -10.38
N GLY A 132 -18.25 3.43 -11.09
CA GLY A 132 -16.99 2.87 -11.60
C GLY A 132 -16.20 3.85 -12.49
N ILE A 133 -16.88 4.72 -13.25
CA ILE A 133 -16.25 5.70 -14.15
C ILE A 133 -15.43 6.79 -13.42
N LEU A 134 -15.70 7.01 -12.13
CA LEU A 134 -15.04 8.04 -11.34
C LEU A 134 -13.69 7.56 -10.77
N TYR A 135 -13.37 6.27 -10.89
CA TYR A 135 -12.06 5.70 -10.60
C TYR A 135 -11.07 6.03 -11.74
N ASN A 136 -10.90 7.31 -12.04
CA ASN A 136 -10.00 7.81 -13.07
C ASN A 136 -8.60 8.14 -12.49
N LYS A 137 -7.65 8.50 -13.36
CA LYS A 137 -6.27 8.82 -12.96
C LYS A 137 -6.19 9.92 -11.87
N SER A 138 -7.05 10.94 -11.94
CA SER A 138 -7.07 12.01 -10.92
C SER A 138 -7.46 11.48 -9.55
N PHE A 139 -8.37 10.50 -9.49
CA PHE A 139 -8.74 9.88 -8.21
C PHE A 139 -7.54 9.19 -7.55
N TYR A 140 -6.82 8.35 -8.29
CA TYR A 140 -5.69 7.59 -7.72
C TYR A 140 -4.48 8.45 -7.38
N ILE A 141 -4.27 9.58 -8.07
CA ILE A 141 -3.12 10.46 -7.80
C ILE A 141 -3.46 11.51 -6.73
N ASN A 142 -4.62 12.15 -6.83
CA ASN A 142 -4.90 13.37 -6.08
C ASN A 142 -5.83 13.16 -4.88
N THR A 143 -6.74 12.18 -4.92
CA THR A 143 -7.77 12.04 -3.88
C THR A 143 -7.56 10.83 -2.99
N LEU A 144 -7.20 9.68 -3.56
CA LEU A 144 -7.06 8.43 -2.82
C LEU A 144 -5.89 8.45 -1.82
N PRO A 145 -4.68 8.93 -2.15
CA PRO A 145 -3.58 8.92 -1.18
C PRO A 145 -3.87 9.78 0.08
N PRO A 146 -4.44 11.01 -0.03
CA PRO A 146 -4.90 11.75 1.14
C PRO A 146 -6.00 11.02 1.94
N LEU A 147 -6.97 10.41 1.26
CA LEU A 147 -8.01 9.60 1.92
C LEU A 147 -7.41 8.44 2.73
N ILE A 148 -6.38 7.77 2.19
CA ILE A 148 -5.67 6.71 2.91
C ILE A 148 -4.93 7.28 4.12
N ALA A 149 -4.34 8.47 4.00
CA ALA A 149 -3.66 9.12 5.12
C ALA A 149 -4.61 9.41 6.30
N LEU A 150 -5.87 9.76 6.01
CA LEU A 150 -6.91 9.98 7.03
C LEU A 150 -7.34 8.70 7.76
N LEU A 151 -7.00 7.51 7.26
CA LEU A 151 -7.24 6.27 8.01
C LEU A 151 -6.35 6.16 9.24
N LYS A 152 -5.21 6.86 9.26
CA LYS A 152 -4.28 6.84 10.39
C LYS A 152 -4.92 7.50 11.60
N THR A 153 -4.96 6.80 12.72
CA THR A 153 -5.34 7.40 14.00
C THR A 153 -4.16 8.18 14.56
N GLU A 154 -4.44 9.31 15.23
CA GLU A 154 -3.41 10.07 15.94
C GLU A 154 -2.67 9.13 16.89
N GLU A 155 -1.34 9.22 16.90
CA GLU A 155 -0.55 8.54 17.90
C GLU A 155 -1.00 9.05 19.26
N SER A 156 -1.68 8.19 20.02
CA SER A 156 -1.84 8.41 21.45
C SER A 156 -0.42 8.43 22.01
N ILE A 157 0.09 9.64 22.24
CA ILE A 157 1.26 9.87 23.08
C ILE A 157 0.84 9.36 24.45
N GLN A 158 1.14 8.11 24.76
CA GLN A 158 1.14 7.64 26.14
C GLN A 158 2.14 8.54 26.88
N PRO A 159 1.73 9.31 27.90
CA PRO A 159 2.68 10.00 28.75
C PRO A 159 3.24 8.97 29.74
N THR A 160 4.05 8.04 29.26
CA THR A 160 4.92 7.22 30.10
C THR A 160 6.28 7.89 30.14
N ASP A 161 6.39 8.84 31.08
CA ASP A 161 7.50 8.99 32.04
C ASP A 161 7.50 10.41 32.59
N ILE A 162 6.50 10.72 33.42
CA ILE A 162 6.75 11.61 34.55
C ILE A 162 7.25 10.69 35.66
N VAL A 163 8.54 10.34 35.60
CA VAL A 163 9.24 9.84 36.79
C VAL A 163 9.47 11.08 37.65
N ASP A 164 8.59 11.21 38.65
CA ASP A 164 8.86 12.00 39.85
C ASP A 164 10.06 11.36 40.56
N ASP A 165 11.26 11.87 40.28
CA ASP A 165 12.46 11.58 41.05
C ASP A 165 12.82 12.85 41.85
N GLN A 166 12.05 13.09 42.91
CA GLN A 166 12.66 13.57 44.14
C GLN A 166 13.52 12.43 44.68
N ILE A 167 14.84 12.52 44.57
CA ILE A 167 15.80 12.11 45.61
C ILE A 167 17.16 12.77 45.33
N ASP A 168 17.68 13.35 46.41
CA ASP A 168 19.02 13.87 46.70
C ASP A 168 20.20 13.38 45.86
N ALA A 169 21.02 14.34 45.44
CA ALA A 169 22.45 14.13 45.24
C ALA A 169 23.23 15.26 45.95
N SER A 170 23.64 14.98 47.19
CA SER A 170 24.77 15.67 47.82
C SER A 170 26.04 15.42 46.99
N SER A 171 26.80 16.48 46.68
CA SER A 171 28.25 16.59 46.93
C SER A 171 28.86 17.73 46.11
N GLN A 172 29.15 18.87 46.75
CA GLN A 172 30.41 19.59 46.54
C GLN A 172 30.81 20.25 47.87
N THR A 173 31.73 19.61 48.59
CA THR A 173 32.55 20.24 49.62
C THR A 173 33.74 20.93 48.96
N SER A 174 33.93 22.21 49.25
CA SER A 174 35.16 22.75 49.87
C SER A 174 35.14 24.29 49.91
N ASP A 175 35.22 24.80 51.15
CA ASP A 175 35.86 26.04 51.61
C ASP A 175 35.35 27.39 51.03
N THR A 176 34.96 28.41 51.79
CA THR A 176 35.69 29.00 52.93
C THR A 176 34.80 30.06 53.65
N GLN A 177 34.80 30.02 55.00
CA GLN A 177 34.85 31.13 55.97
C GLN A 177 33.80 32.28 56.09
N PHE A 178 33.44 32.52 57.37
CA PHE A 178 33.01 33.79 58.05
C PHE A 178 31.61 34.34 57.69
N THR A 179 30.69 34.73 58.58
CA THR A 179 30.59 35.07 60.02
C THR A 179 29.09 34.97 60.40
N GLN A 180 28.72 34.28 61.49
CA GLN A 180 28.11 34.82 62.71
C GLN A 180 27.36 36.17 62.57
N ASP A 181 26.04 36.21 62.82
CA ASP A 181 25.38 36.86 63.98
C ASP A 181 23.89 37.24 63.76
N VAL A 182 23.08 37.07 64.81
CA VAL A 182 21.76 37.69 65.18
C VAL A 182 20.54 37.43 64.25
N SER A 183 19.46 36.71 64.61
CA SER A 183 18.47 36.77 65.72
C SER A 183 17.41 37.89 65.63
N VAL A 184 16.15 37.47 65.75
CA VAL A 184 14.94 38.19 66.23
C VAL A 184 14.04 38.95 65.23
N ALA A 185 12.78 38.48 65.23
CA ALA A 185 11.44 39.12 65.11
C ALA A 185 11.16 40.20 64.07
#